data_AF-A0A8X6Z2G3-F1
#
_entry.id   AF-A0A8X6Z2G3-F1
#
_cell.length_a   1.000
_cell.length_b   1.000
_cell.length_c   1.000
_cell.angle_alpha   90.00
_cell.angle_beta   90.00
_cell.angle_gamma   90.00
#
_symmetry.space_group_name_H-M   'P 1'
#
loop_
_entity.id
_entity.type
_entity.pdbx_description
1 polymer ?
#
loop_
_entity_poly.entity_id
_entity_poly.type
_entity_poly.pdbx_seq_one_letter_code
_entity_poly.pdbx_strand_id
1 'polypeptide(L)'
;MNRKSFFLVFIGLNVFLVFFKIYQHNLIVKILYKKQKIEREVDLLTNEKNNLLVRYNKLRDPKVVYEKAKNDFGFARVPLNKFLLISEISKVDGGPNA
;
A
#
# COMPACT_ATOMS: atom_id res chain seq x y z
N MET A 1 32.83 32.03 -48.56
CA MET A 1 31.41 31.71 -48.26
C MET A 1 30.58 32.98 -48.44
N ASN A 2 29.49 32.94 -49.21
CA ASN A 2 28.69 34.14 -49.47
C ASN A 2 28.00 34.62 -48.19
N ARG A 3 27.98 35.93 -47.90
CA ARG A 3 27.36 36.49 -46.69
C ARG A 3 25.92 36.01 -46.48
N LYS A 4 25.15 35.90 -47.57
CA LYS A 4 23.77 35.38 -47.54
C LYS A 4 23.68 33.92 -47.07
N SER A 5 24.63 33.08 -47.49
CA SER A 5 24.69 31.66 -47.09
C SER A 5 25.05 31.51 -45.61
N PHE A 6 25.94 32.36 -45.08
CA PHE A 6 26.27 32.37 -43.65
C PHE A 6 25.05 32.70 -42.78
N PHE A 7 24.29 33.75 -43.13
CA PHE A 7 23.07 34.11 -42.39
C PHE A 7 22.03 32.99 -42.40
N LEU A 8 21.86 32.32 -43.54
CA LEU A 8 20.90 31.22 -43.68
C LEU A 8 21.27 30.03 -42.79
N VAL A 9 22.55 29.65 -42.75
CA VAL A 9 23.07 28.60 -41.86
C VAL A 9 22.92 29.00 -40.40
N PHE A 10 23.21 30.26 -40.06
CA PHE A 10 23.09 30.77 -38.70
C PHE A 10 21.65 30.72 -38.19
N ILE A 11 20.68 31.13 -39.02
CA ILE A 11 19.25 31.04 -38.69
C ILE A 11 18.83 29.57 -38.52
N GLY A 12 19.23 28.69 -39.44
CA GLY A 12 18.95 27.26 -39.37
C GLY A 12 19.47 26.62 -38.08
N LEU A 13 20.70 26.95 -37.68
CA LEU A 13 21.29 26.47 -36.44
C LEU A 13 20.50 26.94 -35.21
N ASN A 14 20.07 28.19 -35.17
CA ASN A 14 19.28 28.72 -34.06
C ASN A 14 17.93 28.02 -33.94
N VAL A 15 17.22 27.83 -35.06
CA VAL A 15 15.95 27.11 -35.08
C VAL A 15 16.15 25.66 -34.60
N PHE A 16 17.19 24.99 -35.07
CA PHE A 16 17.54 23.65 -34.61
C PHE A 16 17.77 23.58 -33.09
N LEU A 17 18.52 24.54 -32.52
CA LEU A 17 18.78 24.60 -31.07
C LEU A 17 17.50 24.80 -30.25
N VAL A 18 16.54 25.59 -30.76
CA VAL A 18 15.23 25.78 -30.11
C VAL A 18 14.47 24.45 -30.07
N PHE A 19 14.36 23.75 -31.20
CA PHE A 19 13.69 22.44 -31.23
C PHE A 19 14.41 21.41 -30.36
N PHE A 20 15.73 21.42 -30.33
CA PHE A 20 16.52 20.55 -29.48
C PHE A 20 16.23 20.77 -28.00
N LYS A 21 16.14 22.03 -27.55
CA LYS A 21 15.74 22.36 -26.17
C LYS A 21 14.31 21.90 -25.84
N ILE A 22 13.36 22.11 -26.75
CA ILE A 22 11.97 21.66 -26.57
C ILE A 22 11.92 20.13 -26.45
N TYR A 23 12.67 19.43 -27.28
CA TYR A 23 12.75 17.97 -27.23
C TYR A 23 13.32 17.46 -25.90
N GLN A 24 14.42 18.05 -25.43
CA GLN A 24 15.00 17.71 -24.12
C GLN A 24 14.02 17.98 -22.97
N HIS A 25 13.34 19.12 -23.00
CA HIS A 25 12.35 19.45 -21.98
C HIS A 25 11.21 18.42 -21.94
N ASN A 26 10.68 18.03 -23.09
CA ASN A 26 9.64 17.00 -23.19
C ASN A 26 10.11 15.63 -22.66
N LEU A 27 11.36 15.25 -22.89
CA LEU A 27 11.92 14.02 -22.32
C LEU A 27 11.99 14.09 -20.80
N ILE A 28 12.48 15.21 -20.25
CA ILE A 28 12.59 15.41 -18.80
C ILE A 28 11.21 15.35 -18.15
N VAL A 29 10.21 16.02 -18.73
CA VAL A 29 8.83 16.00 -18.22
C VAL A 29 8.26 14.58 -18.21
N LYS A 30 8.46 13.80 -19.29
CA LYS A 30 8.01 12.40 -19.34
C LYS A 30 8.67 11.55 -18.26
N ILE A 31 9.97 11.73 -18.02
CA ILE A 31 10.70 11.00 -16.98
C ILE A 31 10.19 11.39 -15.59
N LEU A 32 10.03 12.68 -15.32
CA LEU A 32 9.50 13.19 -14.06
C LEU A 32 8.10 12.64 -13.77
N TYR A 33 7.22 12.61 -14.78
CA TYR A 33 5.87 12.07 -14.60
C TYR A 33 5.89 10.58 -14.26
N LYS A 34 6.73 9.79 -14.94
CA LYS A 34 6.91 8.37 -14.61
C LYS A 34 7.45 8.18 -13.20
N LYS A 35 8.44 8.99 -12.80
CA LYS A 35 9.01 8.97 -11.44
C LYS A 35 7.93 9.27 -10.39
N GLN A 36 7.17 10.35 -10.58
CA GLN A 36 6.07 10.71 -9.67
C GLN A 36 5.00 9.62 -9.59
N LYS A 37 4.68 8.95 -10.71
CA LYS A 37 3.74 7.83 -10.70
C LYS A 37 4.24 6.69 -9.81
N ILE A 38 5.51 6.30 -9.98
CA ILE A 38 6.12 5.23 -9.19
C ILE A 38 6.19 5.63 -7.71
N GLU A 39 6.59 6.86 -7.39
CA GLU A 39 6.65 7.35 -6.01
C GLU A 39 5.27 7.26 -5.33
N ARG A 40 4.19 7.66 -6.02
CA ARG A 40 2.82 7.51 -5.47
C ARG A 40 2.44 6.06 -5.24
N GLU A 41 2.78 5.14 -6.15
CA GLU A 41 2.50 3.71 -5.97
C GLU A 41 3.27 3.14 -4.78
N VAL A 42 4.53 3.55 -4.60
CA VAL A 42 5.35 3.17 -3.43
C VAL A 42 4.77 3.71 -2.14
N ASP A 43 4.32 4.97 -2.11
CA ASP A 43 3.69 5.57 -0.93
C ASP A 43 2.38 4.87 -0.56
N LEU A 44 1.55 4.54 -1.55
CA LEU A 44 0.31 3.78 -1.34
C LEU A 44 0.60 2.41 -0.73
N LEU A 45 1.51 1.64 -1.34
CA LEU A 45 1.90 0.33 -0.84
C LEU A 45 2.54 0.39 0.56
N THR A 46 3.30 1.44 0.83
CA THR A 46 3.92 1.66 2.14
C THR A 46 2.87 1.93 3.20
N ASN A 47 1.86 2.75 2.88
CA ASN A 47 0.73 3.02 3.77
C ASN A 47 -0.13 1.77 4.00
N GLU A 48 -0.40 0.98 2.96
CA GLU A 48 -1.10 -0.29 3.11
C GLU A 48 -0.34 -1.28 3.99
N LYS A 49 0.97 -1.45 3.77
CA LYS A 49 1.84 -2.27 4.61
C LYS A 49 1.79 -1.82 6.06
N ASN A 50 1.94 -0.52 6.32
CA ASN A 50 1.93 0.02 7.68
C ASN A 50 0.56 -0.19 8.35
N ASN A 51 -0.54 0.03 7.61
CA ASN A 51 -1.89 -0.25 8.10
C ASN A 51 -2.08 -1.73 8.44
N LEU A 52 -1.59 -2.64 7.59
CA LEU A 52 -1.64 -4.08 7.85
C LEU A 52 -0.82 -4.44 9.09
N LEU A 53 0.37 -3.86 9.24
CA LEU A 53 1.26 -4.11 10.36
C LEU A 53 0.65 -3.61 11.68
N VAL A 54 -0.01 -2.45 11.66
CA VAL A 54 -0.77 -1.95 12.81
C VAL A 54 -1.94 -2.88 13.14
N ARG A 55 -2.71 -3.34 12.15
CA ARG A 55 -3.80 -4.30 12.37
C ARG A 55 -3.29 -5.63 12.94
N TYR A 56 -2.22 -6.16 12.36
CA TYR A 56 -1.56 -7.37 12.84
C TYR A 56 -1.11 -7.21 14.29
N ASN A 57 -0.42 -6.12 14.62
CA ASN A 57 0.04 -5.86 15.99
C ASN A 57 -1.12 -5.70 16.98
N LYS A 58 -2.22 -5.05 16.58
CA LYS A 58 -3.45 -4.96 17.40
C LYS A 58 -4.09 -6.34 17.63
N LEU A 59 -4.14 -7.19 16.61
CA LEU A 59 -4.67 -8.55 16.72
C LEU A 59 -3.71 -9.52 17.42
N ARG A 60 -2.42 -9.20 17.47
CA ARG A 60 -1.43 -9.98 18.22
C ARG A 60 -1.57 -9.78 19.73
N ASP A 61 -2.12 -8.66 20.19
CA ASP A 61 -2.37 -8.44 21.61
C ASP A 61 -3.59 -9.26 22.07
N PRO A 62 -3.41 -10.30 22.90
CA PRO A 62 -4.50 -11.14 23.37
C PRO A 62 -5.54 -10.36 24.20
N LYS A 63 -5.16 -9.22 24.80
CA LYS A 63 -6.11 -8.34 25.50
C LYS A 63 -7.09 -7.68 24.53
N VAL A 64 -6.60 -7.20 23.39
CA VAL A 64 -7.41 -6.52 22.37
C VAL A 64 -8.34 -7.51 21.67
N VAL A 65 -7.84 -8.74 21.40
CA VAL A 65 -8.68 -9.82 20.85
C VAL A 65 -9.79 -10.19 21.83
N TYR A 66 -9.48 -10.30 23.13
CA TYR A 66 -10.47 -10.59 24.16
C TYR A 66 -11.51 -9.47 24.31
N GLU A 67 -11.09 -8.21 24.35
CA GLU A 67 -11.99 -7.05 24.40
C GLU A 67 -12.94 -7.03 23.19
N LYS A 68 -12.42 -7.33 22.00
CA LYS A 68 -13.25 -7.42 20.79
C LYS A 68 -14.22 -8.60 20.85
N ALA A 69 -13.77 -9.78 21.29
CA ALA A 69 -14.63 -10.95 21.46
C ALA A 69 -15.74 -10.71 22.51
N LYS A 70 -15.41 -10.00 23.59
CA LYS A 70 -16.37 -9.61 24.63
C LYS A 70 -17.41 -8.62 24.11
N ASN A 71 -17.00 -7.60 23.36
CA ASN A 71 -17.90 -6.55 22.90
C ASN A 71 -18.75 -6.98 21.69
N ASP A 72 -18.17 -7.69 20.73
CA ASP A 72 -18.88 -8.06 19.48
C ASP A 72 -19.73 -9.32 19.63
N PHE A 73 -19.34 -10.24 20.52
CA PHE A 73 -19.99 -11.56 20.65
C PHE A 73 -20.41 -11.88 22.10
N GLY A 74 -20.24 -10.97 23.04
CA GLY A 74 -20.66 -11.17 24.43
C GLY A 74 -19.82 -12.18 25.21
N PHE A 75 -18.61 -12.54 24.74
CA PHE A 75 -17.79 -13.55 25.42
C PHE A 75 -17.29 -13.06 26.79
N ALA A 76 -17.56 -13.84 27.84
CA ALA A 76 -16.99 -13.64 29.17
C ALA A 76 -15.65 -14.37 29.33
N ARG A 77 -14.77 -13.87 30.22
CA ARG A 77 -13.52 -14.56 30.58
C ARG A 77 -13.85 -15.84 31.32
N VAL A 78 -13.72 -16.98 30.66
CA VAL A 78 -13.87 -18.29 31.29
C VAL A 78 -12.47 -18.81 31.65
N PRO A 79 -12.18 -19.10 32.93
CA PRO A 79 -10.94 -19.76 33.29
C PRO A 79 -10.91 -21.15 32.67
N LEU A 80 -9.75 -21.55 32.13
CA LEU A 80 -9.57 -22.76 31.31
C LEU A 80 -10.13 -24.03 31.98
N ASN A 81 -10.01 -24.12 33.31
CA ASN A 81 -10.52 -25.24 34.11
C ASN A 81 -12.06 -25.36 34.06
N LYS A 82 -12.80 -24.24 33.96
CA LYS A 82 -14.25 -24.27 33.78
C LYS A 82 -14.64 -24.66 32.36
N PHE A 83 -13.84 -24.27 31.37
CA PHE A 83 -14.09 -24.65 29.97
C PHE A 83 -13.90 -26.15 29.75
N LEU A 84 -12.86 -26.75 30.33
CA LEU A 84 -12.64 -28.21 30.28
C LEU A 84 -13.83 -28.96 30.89
N LEU A 85 -14.28 -28.52 32.08
CA LEU A 85 -15.41 -29.14 32.78
C LEU A 85 -16.73 -29.02 31.98
N ILE A 86 -17.00 -27.86 31.35
CA ILE A 86 -18.17 -27.68 30.47
C ILE A 86 -18.03 -28.53 29.19
N SER A 87 -16.82 -28.65 28.63
CA SER A 87 -16.58 -29.46 27.42
C SER A 87 -16.70 -30.97 27.70
N GLU A 88 -16.40 -31.40 28.91
CA GLU A 88 -16.62 -32.78 29.37
C GLU A 88 -18.11 -33.04 29.60
N ILE A 89 -18.83 -32.13 30.26
CA ILE A 89 -20.30 -32.25 30.45
C ILE A 89 -21.04 -32.27 29.11
N SER A 90 -20.66 -31.38 28.17
CA SER A 90 -21.31 -31.33 26.84
C SER A 90 -21.01 -32.55 25.96
N LYS A 91 -19.93 -33.29 26.23
CA LYS A 91 -19.65 -34.61 25.61
C LYS A 91 -20.48 -35.73 26.24
N VAL A 92 -20.87 -35.59 27.51
CA VAL A 92 -21.73 -36.55 28.22
C VAL A 92 -23.20 -36.38 27.82
N ASP A 93 -23.67 -35.14 27.60
CA ASP A 93 -25.05 -34.86 27.17
C ASP A 93 -25.27 -34.97 25.64
N GLY A 94 -24.19 -34.98 24.84
CA GLY A 94 -24.22 -35.11 23.38
C GLY A 94 -24.11 -36.54 22.85
N GLY A 95 -24.51 -37.55 23.64
CA GLY A 95 -24.52 -38.95 23.22
C GLY A 95 -25.48 -39.22 22.04
N PRO A 96 -25.11 -40.12 21.11
CA PRO A 96 -25.94 -40.44 19.94
C PRO A 96 -27.13 -41.29 20.39
N ASN A 97 -28.33 -40.72 20.37
CA ASN A 97 -29.64 -41.39 20.29
C ASN A 97 -30.62 -40.24 19.96
N ALA A 98 -31.06 -39.96 18.73
CA ALA A 98 -31.61 -40.87 17.73
C ALA A 98 -32.60 -41.88 18.33
#